data_AF-A0A7C4UZY3-F1
#
_entry.id   AF-A0A7C4UZY3-F1
#
_cell.length_a   1.000
_cell.length_b   1.000
_cell.length_c   1.000
_cell.angle_alpha   90.00
_cell.angle_beta   90.00
_cell.angle_gamma   90.00
#
_symmetry.space_group_name_H-M   'P 1'
#
loop_
_entity.id
_entity.type
_entity.pdbx_description
1 polymer ?
#
loop_
_entity_poly.entity_id
_entity_poly.type
_entity_poly.pdbx_seq_one_letter_code
_entity_poly.pdbx_strand_id
1 'polypeptide(L)'
;MAFTDIPQTYQDATLNIAMDTLAKEKQALVFCNTKRGAESQAEKIAQKVKDPPKKEELEAIAQSILDAVSTPTKQCLRLAACVKKGIA
;
A
#
# COMPACT_ATOMS: atom_id res chain seq x y z
N MET A 1 -13.14 -12.29 -25.23
CA MET A 1 -12.69 -11.54 -24.03
C MET A 1 -11.62 -12.40 -23.38
N ALA A 2 -10.34 -12.06 -23.53
CA ALA A 2 -9.26 -12.87 -22.97
C ALA A 2 -9.23 -12.66 -21.46
N PHE A 3 -9.48 -13.73 -20.68
CA PHE A 3 -9.14 -13.75 -19.27
C PHE A 3 -7.62 -13.75 -19.20
N THR A 4 -6.99 -12.58 -19.09
CA THR A 4 -5.55 -12.51 -18.87
C THR A 4 -5.29 -12.96 -17.44
N ASP A 5 -4.58 -14.08 -17.31
CA ASP A 5 -4.14 -14.60 -16.02
C ASP A 5 -3.32 -13.54 -15.25
N ILE A 6 -3.57 -13.45 -13.94
CA ILE A 6 -2.79 -12.59 -13.05
C ILE A 6 -1.39 -13.20 -12.90
N PRO A 7 -0.31 -12.44 -13.14
CA PRO A 7 1.05 -12.95 -12.96
C PRO A 7 1.28 -13.49 -11.54
N GLN A 8 1.73 -14.75 -11.44
CA GLN A 8 2.03 -15.41 -10.17
C GLN A 8 3.50 -15.20 -9.77
N THR A 9 3.90 -13.94 -9.59
CA THR A 9 5.29 -13.57 -9.27
C THR A 9 5.67 -13.84 -7.81
N TYR A 10 4.69 -13.79 -6.91
CA TYR A 10 4.86 -14.00 -5.48
C TYR A 10 4.07 -15.22 -4.99
N GLN A 11 4.49 -15.82 -3.87
CA GLN A 11 3.73 -16.89 -3.22
C GLN A 11 2.43 -16.38 -2.57
N ASP A 12 2.34 -15.07 -2.31
CA ASP A 12 1.15 -14.41 -1.75
C ASP A 12 0.22 -13.96 -2.89
N ALA A 13 -0.94 -14.61 -2.99
CA ALA A 13 -1.97 -14.29 -3.99
C ALA A 13 -2.50 -12.85 -3.88
N THR A 14 -2.60 -12.32 -2.66
CA THR A 14 -3.03 -10.93 -2.42
C THR A 14 -2.02 -9.96 -3.00
N LEU A 15 -0.73 -10.25 -2.85
CA LEU A 15 0.33 -9.43 -3.41
C LEU A 15 0.33 -9.48 -4.95
N ASN A 16 0.11 -10.66 -5.56
CA ASN A 16 -0.03 -10.78 -7.01
C ASN A 16 -1.19 -9.91 -7.54
N ILE A 17 -2.36 -9.98 -6.89
CA ILE A 17 -3.53 -9.17 -7.28
C ILE A 17 -3.26 -7.67 -7.09
N ALA A 18 -2.66 -7.27 -5.97
CA ALA A 18 -2.34 -5.88 -5.70
C ALA A 18 -1.38 -5.30 -6.74
N MET A 19 -0.31 -6.03 -7.06
CA MET A 19 0.68 -5.57 -8.04
C MET A 19 0.12 -5.52 -9.46
N ASP A 20 -0.69 -6.50 -9.87
CA ASP A 20 -1.40 -6.46 -11.16
C ASP A 20 -2.39 -5.28 -11.24
N THR A 21 -3.10 -5.00 -10.15
CA THR A 21 -4.02 -3.85 -10.07
C THR A 21 -3.28 -2.53 -10.23
N LEU A 22 -2.16 -2.37 -9.54
CA LEU A 22 -1.32 -1.16 -9.66
C LEU A 22 -0.71 -1.03 -11.05
N ALA A 23 -0.26 -2.14 -11.66
CA ALA A 23 0.27 -2.13 -13.03
C ALA A 23 -0.78 -1.73 -14.08
N LYS A 24 -2.06 -1.91 -13.78
CA LYS A 24 -3.19 -1.48 -14.61
C LYS A 24 -3.67 -0.06 -14.29
N GLU A 25 -2.94 0.68 -13.45
CA GLU A 25 -3.30 2.02 -12.97
C GLU A 25 -4.68 2.07 -12.29
N LYS A 26 -5.02 1.01 -11.56
CA LYS A 26 -6.29 0.86 -10.84
C LYS A 26 -6.08 0.85 -9.32
N GLN A 27 -7.19 0.81 -8.60
CA GLN A 27 -7.22 0.71 -7.13
C GLN A 27 -7.86 -0.62 -6.70
N ALA A 28 -7.39 -1.14 -5.56
CA ALA A 28 -7.95 -2.31 -4.90
C ALA A 28 -8.22 -2.03 -3.42
N LEU A 29 -9.25 -2.68 -2.88
CA LEU A 29 -9.54 -2.73 -1.45
C LEU A 29 -9.38 -4.17 -0.98
N VAL A 30 -8.47 -4.40 -0.04
CA VAL A 30 -8.18 -5.73 0.51
C VAL A 30 -8.80 -5.86 1.90
N PHE A 31 -9.81 -6.73 2.03
CA PHE A 31 -10.45 -6.98 3.31
C PHE A 31 -9.60 -7.94 4.17
N CYS A 32 -9.17 -7.46 5.34
CA CYS A 32 -8.39 -8.23 6.30
C CYS A 32 -9.21 -8.47 7.57
N ASN A 33 -9.09 -9.66 8.17
CA ASN A 33 -9.90 -10.06 9.34
C ASN A 33 -9.60 -9.28 10.62
N THR A 34 -8.41 -8.69 10.75
CA THR A 34 -7.98 -7.97 11.95
C THR A 34 -7.21 -6.71 11.57
N LYS A 35 -7.22 -5.70 12.47
CA LYS A 35 -6.42 -4.47 12.31
C LYS A 35 -4.94 -4.78 12.08
N ARG A 36 -4.35 -5.64 12.91
CA ARG A 36 -2.93 -6.03 12.79
C ARG A 36 -2.63 -6.71 11.44
N GLY A 37 -3.56 -7.54 10.97
CA GLY A 37 -3.46 -8.19 9.65
C GLY A 37 -3.46 -7.17 8.51
N ALA A 38 -4.37 -6.19 8.57
CA ALA A 38 -4.44 -5.11 7.58
C ALA A 38 -3.13 -4.31 7.52
N GLU A 39 -2.61 -3.88 8.68
CA GLU A 39 -1.36 -3.13 8.75
C GLU A 39 -0.17 -3.95 8.19
N SER A 40 -0.08 -5.24 8.53
CA SER A 40 0.98 -6.11 8.00
C SER A 40 0.87 -6.31 6.49
N GLN A 41 -0.35 -6.43 5.96
CA GLN A 41 -0.55 -6.62 4.53
C GLN A 41 -0.24 -5.35 3.74
N ALA A 42 -0.64 -4.17 4.25
CA ALA A 42 -0.29 -2.88 3.69
C ALA A 42 1.23 -2.69 3.59
N GLU A 43 1.97 -3.00 4.67
CA GLU A 43 3.44 -2.91 4.68
C GLU A 43 4.09 -3.84 3.65
N LYS A 44 3.62 -5.08 3.53
CA LYS A 44 4.15 -6.04 2.55
C LYS A 44 3.97 -5.55 1.11
N ILE A 45 2.80 -4.98 0.79
CA ILE A 45 2.53 -4.44 -0.55
C ILE A 45 3.39 -3.19 -0.78
N ALA A 46 3.43 -2.26 0.17
CA ALA A 46 4.22 -1.03 0.08
C ALA A 46 5.72 -1.29 -0.19
N GLN A 47 6.29 -2.34 0.42
CA GLN A 47 7.68 -2.75 0.19
C GLN A 47 7.97 -3.19 -1.26
N LYS A 48 6.96 -3.57 -2.03
CA LYS A 48 7.12 -3.95 -3.45
C LYS A 48 6.92 -2.78 -4.42
N VAL A 49 6.33 -1.67 -3.96
CA VAL A 49 6.12 -0.47 -4.78
C VAL A 49 7.42 0.35 -4.85
N LYS A 50 8.02 0.38 -6.05
CA LYS A 50 9.25 1.15 -6.30
C LYS A 50 8.94 2.61 -6.61
N ASP A 51 8.06 2.84 -7.58
CA ASP A 51 7.76 4.17 -8.12
C ASP A 51 6.25 4.43 -8.07
N PRO A 52 5.73 4.98 -6.96
CA PRO A 52 4.30 5.26 -6.84
C PRO A 52 3.93 6.50 -7.68
N PRO A 53 2.74 6.52 -8.30
CA PRO A 53 2.25 7.69 -9.00
C PRO A 53 2.08 8.85 -8.01
N LYS A 54 2.22 10.11 -8.49
CA LYS A 54 2.00 11.32 -7.66
C LYS A 54 2.86 11.34 -6.39
N LYS A 55 4.12 10.91 -6.49
CA LYS A 55 5.05 10.78 -5.36
C LYS A 55 5.09 12.01 -4.44
N GLU A 56 5.13 13.22 -5.00
CA GLU A 56 5.15 14.47 -4.23
C GLU A 56 3.86 14.67 -3.39
N GLU A 57 2.69 14.41 -3.97
CA GLU A 57 1.40 14.45 -3.26
C GLU A 57 1.37 13.42 -2.12
N LEU A 58 1.86 12.20 -2.38
CA LEU A 58 1.91 11.13 -1.39
C LEU A 58 2.87 11.43 -0.24
N GLU A 59 4.02 12.05 -0.54
CA GLU A 59 4.97 12.50 0.47
C GLU A 59 4.39 13.61 1.36
N ALA A 60 3.64 14.54 0.78
CA ALA A 60 2.94 15.59 1.52
C ALA A 60 1.84 15.02 2.45
N ILE A 61 1.06 14.05 1.98
CA ILE A 61 0.04 13.36 2.82
C ILE A 61 0.73 12.59 3.95
N ALA A 62 1.82 11.87 3.64
CA ALA A 62 2.56 11.15 4.65
C ALA A 62 3.17 12.08 5.71
N GLN A 63 3.64 13.26 5.32
CA GLN A 63 4.11 14.27 6.25
C GLN A 63 2.96 14.77 7.15
N SER A 64 1.79 15.01 6.56
CA SER A 64 0.58 15.40 7.32
C SER A 64 0.16 14.35 8.37
N ILE A 65 0.37 13.05 8.09
CA ILE A 65 0.14 11.95 9.04
C ILE A 65 1.13 12.00 10.21
N LEU A 66 2.39 12.34 9.94
CA LEU A 66 3.42 12.47 10.97
C LEU A 66 3.16 13.67 11.87
N ASP A 67 2.68 14.77 11.30
CA ASP A 67 2.44 16.04 12.00
C ASP A 67 1.05 16.10 12.68
N ALA A 68 0.23 15.06 12.55
CA ALA A 68 -1.13 15.01 13.10
C ALA A 68 -1.17 15.09 14.63
N VAL A 69 -0.08 14.74 15.31
CA VAL A 69 0.09 14.81 16.77
C VAL A 69 1.51 15.27 17.11
N SER A 70 1.71 15.84 18.30
CA SER A 70 3.00 16.42 18.70
C SER A 70 4.18 15.44 18.62
N THR A 71 3.94 14.16 18.92
CA THR A 71 4.93 13.09 18.77
C THR A 71 4.29 11.95 18.00
N PRO A 72 4.80 11.60 16.80
CA PRO A 72 4.21 10.55 15.97
C PRO A 72 4.18 9.23 16.72
N THR A 73 3.00 8.60 16.77
CA THR A 73 2.89 7.25 17.33
C THR A 73 3.51 6.21 16.39
N LYS A 74 3.75 4.99 16.88
CA LYS A 74 4.15 3.86 16.03
C LYS A 74 3.17 3.62 14.87
N GLN A 75 1.88 3.88 15.08
CA GLN A 75 0.88 3.74 14.02
C GLN A 75 1.02 4.84 12.96
N CYS A 76 1.26 6.10 13.37
CA CYS A 76 1.51 7.21 12.44
C CYS A 76 2.73 6.93 11.56
N LEU A 77 3.83 6.45 12.15
CA LEU A 77 5.05 6.11 11.42
C LEU A 77 4.83 5.02 10.36
N ARG A 78 4.10 3.96 10.73
CA ARG A 78 3.79 2.84 9.82
C ARG A 78 2.86 3.29 8.70
N LEU A 79 1.80 4.03 9.03
CA LEU A 79 0.85 4.54 8.04
C LEU A 79 1.54 5.50 7.06
N ALA A 80 2.34 6.44 7.55
CA ALA A 80 3.08 7.35 6.69
C ALA A 80 4.02 6.61 5.74
N ALA A 81 4.70 5.55 6.19
CA ALA A 81 5.56 4.73 5.34
C ALA A 81 4.79 4.02 4.21
N CYS A 82 3.60 3.50 4.49
CA CYS A 82 2.71 2.92 3.48
C CYS A 82 2.17 3.98 2.51
N VAL A 83 1.72 5.12 3.02
CA VAL A 83 1.09 6.18 2.22
C VAL A 83 2.08 6.82 1.24
N LYS A 84 3.36 6.97 1.61
CA LYS A 84 4.43 7.36 0.66
C LYS A 84 4.54 6.43 -0.55
N LYS A 85 3.97 5.23 -0.48
CA LYS A 85 3.93 4.21 -1.52
C LYS A 85 2.54 4.04 -2.16
N GLY A 86 1.58 4.90 -1.82
CA GLY A 86 0.21 4.82 -2.33
C GLY A 86 -0.64 3.70 -1.71
N ILE A 87 -0.23 3.19 -0.54
CA ILE A 87 -0.91 2.09 0.17
C ILE A 87 -1.42 2.61 1.53
N ALA A 88 -2.59 2.16 1.97
CA ALA A 88 -3.18 2.51 3.27
C ALA A 88 -3.94 1.33 3.88
#